data_AF-A0A8T2P7Q4-F1
#
_entry.id   AF-A0A8T2P7Q4-F1
#
_cell.length_a   1.000
_cell.length_b   1.000
_cell.length_c   1.000
_cell.angle_alpha   90.00
_cell.angle_beta   90.00
_cell.angle_gamma   90.00
#
_symmetry.space_group_name_H-M   'P 1'
#
loop_
_entity.id
_entity.type
_entity.pdbx_description
1 polymer ?
#
loop_
_entity_poly.entity_id
_entity_poly.type
_entity_poly.pdbx_seq_one_letter_code
_entity_poly.pdbx_strand_id
1 'polypeptide(L)'
;MWQTLYPGDAESLQGAVRDMMNSLYRCDFSVLKLYAGTSNVSTSYIFGWKTNKVICSEPLCNAYKRDEIGLVKGDVCEKCRPRDIKDLERECKKYPVVVIKDVRVLDLGVLVPLIKDPSLHLQVIQLFRDPRAVHNSRLKSKLALVKESIQVLRSKKQTDKYKRLLMPSNRVNRAENYVSSAMELICDNWLNDMILAANAPHWIKRNYIQVRYEDLVLHPVEELQRLYRFSNLTSFPTIERFALNMTHGKGYSSEKPFLISSRDAKEAIFAWRERLNVEQITQVEAYCSEVMRRLGSLRHRRGGQEEITMATEEQEH
;
A
#
# COMPACT_ATOMS: atom_id res chain seq x y z
N MET A 1 -13.25 5.34 -7.66
CA MET A 1 -12.71 5.14 -9.03
C MET A 1 -12.83 3.69 -9.51
N TRP A 2 -12.00 2.73 -9.06
CA TRP A 2 -12.02 1.34 -9.57
C TRP A 2 -13.39 0.65 -9.50
N GLN A 3 -14.12 0.89 -8.40
CA GLN A 3 -15.49 0.40 -8.24
C GLN A 3 -16.47 1.08 -9.20
N THR A 4 -16.36 2.40 -9.38
CA THR A 4 -17.20 3.21 -10.27
C THR A 4 -17.01 2.82 -11.73
N LEU A 5 -15.77 2.53 -12.14
CA LEU A 5 -15.39 2.21 -13.51
C LEU A 5 -15.39 0.70 -13.80
N TYR A 6 -15.99 -0.11 -12.94
CA TYR A 6 -16.16 -1.54 -13.18
C TYR A 6 -17.13 -1.78 -14.35
N PRO A 7 -16.87 -2.73 -15.29
CA PRO A 7 -15.82 -3.75 -15.30
C PRO A 7 -14.58 -3.40 -16.14
N GLY A 8 -14.11 -2.15 -16.10
CA GLY A 8 -12.82 -1.75 -16.70
C GLY A 8 -11.67 -2.61 -16.19
N ASP A 9 -10.70 -2.92 -17.05
CA ASP A 9 -9.51 -3.67 -16.68
C ASP A 9 -8.50 -2.77 -15.94
N ALA A 10 -7.63 -3.37 -15.13
CA ALA A 10 -6.77 -2.61 -14.24
C ALA A 10 -5.70 -1.74 -14.94
N GLU A 11 -5.20 -2.18 -16.10
CA GLU A 11 -4.22 -1.48 -16.93
C GLU A 11 -4.82 -0.20 -17.53
N SER A 12 -6.02 -0.29 -18.12
CA SER A 12 -6.69 0.90 -18.69
C SER A 12 -7.06 1.95 -17.63
N LEU A 13 -7.22 1.55 -16.37
CA LEU A 13 -7.51 2.47 -15.26
C LEU A 13 -6.28 3.26 -14.78
N GLN A 14 -5.06 2.86 -15.12
CA GLN A 14 -3.84 3.47 -14.56
C GLN A 14 -3.69 4.96 -14.92
N GLY A 15 -4.08 5.37 -16.13
CA GLY A 15 -4.07 6.78 -16.53
C GLY A 15 -4.98 7.64 -15.65
N ALA A 16 -6.20 7.15 -15.38
CA ALA A 16 -7.14 7.82 -14.48
C ALA A 16 -6.62 7.86 -13.03
N VAL A 17 -5.95 6.80 -12.56
CA VAL A 17 -5.29 6.81 -11.23
C VAL A 17 -4.25 7.92 -11.17
N ARG A 18 -3.36 8.02 -12.17
CA ARG A 18 -2.30 9.04 -12.23
C ARG A 18 -2.88 10.44 -12.18
N ASP A 19 -3.89 10.72 -12.99
CA ASP A 19 -4.48 12.06 -13.11
C ASP A 19 -5.21 12.45 -11.81
N MET A 20 -5.91 11.49 -11.20
CA MET A 20 -6.50 11.67 -9.87
C MET A 20 -5.43 11.95 -8.80
N MET A 21 -4.33 11.19 -8.78
CA MET A 21 -3.23 11.41 -7.84
C MET A 21 -2.57 12.78 -8.04
N ASN A 22 -2.36 13.21 -9.29
CA ASN A 22 -1.83 14.54 -9.60
C ASN A 22 -2.67 15.66 -8.97
N SER A 23 -4.00 15.60 -9.12
CA SER A 23 -4.92 16.55 -8.49
C SER A 23 -4.86 16.48 -6.96
N LEU A 24 -4.90 15.27 -6.39
CA LEU A 24 -4.92 15.09 -4.93
C LEU A 24 -3.62 15.56 -4.26
N TYR A 25 -2.45 15.36 -4.86
CA TYR A 25 -1.19 15.89 -4.34
C TYR A 25 -1.14 17.43 -4.35
N ARG A 26 -1.95 18.08 -5.19
CA ARG A 26 -2.11 19.55 -5.23
C ARG A 26 -3.24 20.03 -4.32
N CYS A 27 -3.78 19.15 -3.47
CA CYS A 27 -4.94 19.42 -2.65
C CYS A 27 -6.14 19.91 -3.48
N ASP A 28 -6.31 19.40 -4.71
CA ASP A 28 -7.52 19.58 -5.52
C ASP A 28 -8.36 18.31 -5.44
N PHE A 29 -9.39 18.35 -4.60
CA PHE A 29 -10.28 17.21 -4.36
C PHE A 29 -11.50 17.24 -5.30
N SER A 30 -11.62 18.25 -6.16
CA SER A 30 -12.70 18.35 -7.13
C SER A 30 -12.69 17.20 -8.14
N VAL A 31 -11.52 16.60 -8.40
CA VAL A 31 -11.33 15.41 -9.24
C VAL A 31 -12.21 14.24 -8.81
N LEU A 32 -12.55 14.14 -7.51
CA LEU A 32 -13.39 13.07 -6.97
C LEU A 32 -14.83 13.14 -7.49
N LYS A 33 -15.30 14.31 -7.94
CA LYS A 33 -16.64 14.49 -8.52
C LYS A 33 -16.82 13.64 -9.78
N LEU A 34 -15.75 13.39 -10.53
CA LEU A 34 -15.78 12.52 -11.72
C LEU A 34 -16.21 11.08 -11.38
N TYR A 35 -16.03 10.66 -10.12
CA TYR A 35 -16.33 9.30 -9.67
C TYR A 35 -17.46 9.23 -8.64
N ALA A 36 -18.06 10.38 -8.30
CA ALA A 36 -19.14 10.51 -7.31
C ALA A 36 -20.54 10.30 -7.88
N GLY A 37 -20.67 10.20 -9.21
CA GLY A 37 -21.98 10.12 -9.87
C GLY A 37 -22.81 11.36 -9.56
N THR A 38 -24.00 11.17 -8.99
CA THR A 38 -24.89 12.26 -8.55
C THR A 38 -24.69 12.69 -7.10
N SER A 39 -23.74 12.08 -6.37
CA SER A 39 -23.54 12.36 -4.95
C SER A 39 -22.74 13.64 -4.74
N ASN A 40 -23.17 14.45 -3.76
CA ASN A 40 -22.38 15.61 -3.32
C ASN A 40 -21.11 15.13 -2.62
N VAL A 41 -19.96 15.63 -3.07
CA VAL A 41 -18.65 15.32 -2.48
C VAL A 41 -18.41 16.22 -1.27
N SER A 42 -18.28 15.59 -0.11
CA SER A 42 -17.93 16.21 1.17
C SER A 42 -16.77 15.44 1.82
N THR A 43 -16.30 15.88 3.00
CA THR A 43 -15.27 15.13 3.74
C THR A 43 -15.66 13.68 4.03
N SER A 44 -16.95 13.36 4.18
CA SER A 44 -17.41 11.99 4.42
C SER A 44 -17.41 11.10 3.17
N TYR A 45 -17.21 11.67 1.98
CA TYR A 45 -17.03 10.91 0.74
C TYR A 45 -15.60 10.34 0.62
N ILE A 46 -14.63 10.93 1.32
CA ILE A 46 -13.23 10.48 1.28
C ILE A 46 -13.12 9.08 1.88
N PHE A 47 -12.52 8.16 1.13
CA PHE A 47 -12.27 6.81 1.63
C PHE A 47 -11.40 6.87 2.90
N GLY A 48 -11.89 6.25 3.98
CA GLY A 48 -11.19 6.25 5.27
C GLY A 48 -11.27 7.57 6.05
N TRP A 49 -12.22 8.46 5.72
CA TRP A 49 -12.38 9.77 6.40
C TRP A 49 -12.47 9.65 7.93
N LYS A 50 -13.15 8.61 8.45
CA LYS A 50 -13.31 8.36 9.90
C LYS A 50 -11.98 8.10 10.62
N THR A 51 -10.93 7.73 9.89
CA THR A 51 -9.58 7.47 10.44
C THR A 51 -8.56 8.50 9.96
N ASN A 52 -9.00 9.54 9.25
CA ASN A 52 -8.11 10.57 8.72
C ASN A 52 -7.87 11.65 9.79
N LYS A 53 -6.61 11.81 10.22
CA LYS A 53 -6.24 12.75 11.27
C LYS A 53 -6.64 14.19 10.97
N VAL A 54 -6.51 14.65 9.72
CA VAL A 54 -6.85 16.03 9.33
C VAL A 54 -8.36 16.26 9.39
N ILE A 55 -9.16 15.35 8.81
CA ILE A 55 -10.63 15.46 8.82
C ILE A 55 -11.19 15.38 10.25
N CYS A 56 -10.58 14.53 11.10
CA CYS A 56 -11.02 14.32 12.47
C CYS A 56 -10.47 15.36 13.48
N SER A 57 -9.66 16.33 13.04
CA SER A 57 -9.07 17.36 13.91
C SER A 57 -9.54 18.77 13.57
N GLU A 58 -9.30 19.72 14.49
CA GLU A 58 -9.66 21.12 14.30
C GLU A 58 -8.95 21.71 13.07
N PRO A 59 -9.61 22.58 12.28
CA PRO A 59 -10.95 23.16 12.49
C PRO A 59 -12.12 22.35 11.87
N LEU A 60 -11.82 21.22 11.20
CA LEU A 60 -12.84 20.43 10.52
C LEU A 60 -13.71 19.66 11.53
N CYS A 61 -13.11 19.11 12.58
CA CYS A 61 -13.79 18.46 13.68
C CYS A 61 -13.06 18.61 15.02
N ASN A 62 -13.76 18.77 16.13
CA ASN A 62 -13.17 18.92 17.47
C ASN A 62 -12.86 17.59 18.18
N ALA A 63 -12.88 16.46 17.46
CA ALA A 63 -12.66 15.13 18.04
C ALA A 63 -11.20 14.87 18.44
N TYR A 64 -10.26 15.51 17.75
CA TYR A 64 -8.82 15.37 17.97
C TYR A 64 -8.11 16.71 17.73
N LYS A 65 -6.88 16.83 18.24
CA LYS A 65 -5.98 17.94 17.90
C LYS A 65 -4.92 17.51 16.90
N ARG A 66 -4.53 18.43 16.02
CA ARG A 66 -3.58 18.16 14.92
C ARG A 66 -2.22 17.64 15.40
N ASP A 67 -1.69 18.24 16.45
CA ASP A 67 -0.36 18.02 17.02
C ASP A 67 -0.27 16.78 17.93
N GLU A 68 -1.41 16.21 18.32
CA GLU A 68 -1.45 15.00 19.14
C GLU A 68 -1.21 13.74 18.30
N ILE A 69 -0.11 13.04 18.57
CA ILE A 69 0.22 11.76 17.96
C ILE A 69 -0.60 10.66 18.62
N GLY A 70 -1.39 9.93 17.83
CA GLY A 70 -2.19 8.82 18.32
C GLY A 70 -3.09 8.21 17.26
N LEU A 71 -3.68 7.06 17.59
CA LEU A 71 -4.62 6.37 16.71
C LEU A 71 -5.95 7.11 16.67
N VAL A 72 -6.39 7.47 15.47
CA VAL A 72 -7.73 8.05 15.24
C VAL A 72 -8.75 6.93 15.27
N LYS A 73 -9.59 6.91 16.31
CA LYS A 73 -10.68 5.95 16.45
C LYS A 73 -11.90 6.39 15.64
N GLY A 74 -12.36 5.49 14.77
CA GLY A 74 -13.42 5.78 13.79
C GLY A 74 -14.78 6.06 14.43
N ASP A 75 -15.10 5.43 15.55
CA ASP A 75 -16.34 5.63 16.34
C ASP A 75 -16.41 7.02 16.98
N VAL A 76 -15.26 7.60 17.34
CA VAL A 76 -15.18 8.98 17.83
C VAL A 76 -15.39 9.95 16.67
N CYS A 77 -14.67 9.76 15.57
CA CYS A 77 -14.73 10.65 14.41
C CYS A 77 -16.04 10.52 13.60
N GLU A 78 -16.76 9.41 13.72
CA GLU A 78 -18.07 9.23 13.09
C GLU A 78 -19.12 10.26 13.55
N LYS A 79 -18.91 10.87 14.73
CA LYS A 79 -19.76 11.95 15.26
C LYS A 79 -19.47 13.32 14.62
N CYS A 80 -18.40 13.45 13.83
CA CYS A 80 -18.05 14.68 13.13
C CYS A 80 -19.05 14.94 11.98
N ARG A 81 -19.50 16.19 11.86
CA ARG A 81 -20.37 16.59 10.74
C ARG A 81 -19.57 16.62 9.42
N PRO A 82 -20.13 16.11 8.30
CA PRO A 82 -19.52 16.30 6.99
C PRO A 82 -19.28 17.78 6.69
N ARG A 83 -18.11 18.11 6.14
CA ARG A 83 -17.70 19.47 5.75
C ARG A 83 -17.61 19.59 4.24
N ASP A 84 -17.68 20.83 3.73
CA ASP A 84 -17.46 21.08 2.30
C ASP A 84 -16.04 20.62 1.92
N ILE A 85 -15.91 20.01 0.74
CA ILE A 85 -14.61 19.56 0.26
C ILE A 85 -13.62 20.72 0.12
N LYS A 86 -14.09 21.94 -0.19
CA LYS A 86 -13.27 23.15 -0.24
C LYS A 86 -12.67 23.52 1.12
N ASP A 87 -13.32 23.16 2.23
CA ASP A 87 -12.77 23.37 3.56
C ASP A 87 -11.56 22.45 3.77
N LEU A 88 -11.66 21.18 3.33
CA LEU A 88 -10.55 20.24 3.33
C LEU A 88 -9.41 20.68 2.42
N GLU A 89 -9.71 21.23 1.22
CA GLU A 89 -8.69 21.78 0.31
C GLU A 89 -7.89 22.90 0.98
N ARG A 90 -8.57 23.82 1.68
CA ARG A 90 -7.92 24.92 2.42
C ARG A 90 -7.06 24.40 3.56
N GLU A 91 -7.51 23.39 4.30
CA GLU A 91 -6.71 22.77 5.36
C GLU A 91 -5.51 21.98 4.80
N CYS A 92 -5.70 21.21 3.73
CA CYS A 92 -4.65 20.40 3.08
C CYS A 92 -3.47 21.28 2.64
N LYS A 93 -3.73 22.44 2.04
CA LYS A 93 -2.71 23.39 1.57
C LYS A 93 -1.84 23.98 2.69
N LYS A 94 -2.24 23.85 3.96
CA LYS A 94 -1.43 24.29 5.11
C LYS A 94 -0.35 23.27 5.49
N TYR A 95 -0.46 22.02 5.02
CA TYR A 95 0.51 20.98 5.33
C TYR A 95 1.65 21.01 4.31
N PRO A 96 2.92 20.96 4.75
CA PRO A 96 4.07 20.94 3.86
C PRO A 96 4.24 19.59 3.15
N VAL A 97 3.54 18.55 3.63
CA VAL A 97 3.65 17.17 3.13
C VAL A 97 2.26 16.58 2.96
N VAL A 98 2.01 15.99 1.80
CA VAL A 98 0.80 15.21 1.50
C VAL A 98 1.19 13.76 1.29
N VAL A 99 0.53 12.85 1.99
CA VAL A 99 0.76 11.41 1.87
C VAL A 99 -0.48 10.73 1.33
N ILE A 100 -0.34 10.03 0.22
CA ILE A 100 -1.39 9.20 -0.38
C ILE A 100 -0.93 7.74 -0.33
N LYS A 101 -1.69 6.90 0.37
CA LYS A 101 -1.49 5.45 0.34
C LYS A 101 -2.44 4.85 -0.68
N ASP A 102 -1.89 4.17 -1.67
CA ASP A 102 -2.64 3.46 -2.71
C ASP A 102 -2.19 1.98 -2.81
N VAL A 103 -3.07 1.10 -3.29
CA VAL A 103 -2.82 -0.35 -3.49
C VAL A 103 -3.28 -0.83 -4.88
N ARG A 104 -3.61 0.12 -5.74
CA ARG A 104 -4.25 0.00 -7.07
C ARG A 104 -3.47 0.75 -8.15
N VAL A 105 -2.39 1.44 -7.80
CA VAL A 105 -1.27 1.68 -8.73
C VAL A 105 -0.59 0.34 -8.97
N LEU A 106 -0.69 -0.18 -10.19
CA LEU A 106 -0.20 -1.50 -10.56
C LEU A 106 1.11 -1.47 -11.35
N ASP A 107 1.57 -0.30 -11.76
CA ASP A 107 2.78 -0.11 -12.55
C ASP A 107 3.47 1.18 -12.08
N LEU A 108 4.72 1.07 -11.64
CA LEU A 108 5.56 2.18 -11.21
C LEU A 108 5.77 3.21 -12.34
N GLY A 109 5.74 2.76 -13.60
CA GLY A 109 5.82 3.59 -14.80
C GLY A 109 4.75 4.69 -14.83
N VAL A 110 3.58 4.41 -14.25
CA VAL A 110 2.44 5.35 -14.15
C VAL A 110 2.78 6.57 -13.29
N LEU A 111 3.67 6.39 -12.31
CA LEU A 111 4.10 7.46 -11.40
C LEU A 111 5.28 8.27 -11.96
N VAL A 112 5.99 7.76 -12.96
CA VAL A 112 7.18 8.43 -13.53
C VAL A 112 6.90 9.87 -13.98
N PRO A 113 5.77 10.19 -14.65
CA PRO A 113 5.43 11.57 -14.98
C PRO A 113 5.26 12.47 -13.75
N LEU A 114 4.71 11.94 -12.65
CA LEU A 114 4.51 12.69 -11.40
C LEU A 114 5.83 12.90 -10.65
N ILE A 115 6.74 11.92 -10.67
CA ILE A 115 8.09 12.06 -10.11
C ILE A 115 8.88 13.13 -10.89
N LYS A 116 8.67 13.20 -12.21
CA LYS A 116 9.35 14.17 -13.08
C LYS A 116 8.85 15.61 -12.88
N ASP A 117 7.61 15.79 -12.42
CA ASP A 117 7.02 17.12 -12.18
C ASP A 117 7.69 17.79 -10.95
N PRO A 118 8.47 18.86 -11.15
CA PRO A 118 9.19 19.49 -10.05
C PRO A 118 8.25 20.19 -9.06
N SER A 119 7.00 20.49 -9.44
CA SER A 119 6.07 21.16 -8.53
C SER A 119 5.39 20.20 -7.55
N LEU A 120 5.53 18.88 -7.74
CA LEU A 120 5.03 17.87 -6.82
C LEU A 120 6.10 17.41 -5.82
N HIS A 121 7.38 17.41 -6.22
CA HIS A 121 8.48 16.81 -5.46
C HIS A 121 8.14 15.39 -4.97
N LEU A 122 7.50 14.59 -5.83
CA LEU A 122 6.96 13.29 -5.44
C LEU A 122 8.07 12.28 -5.10
N GLN A 123 7.95 11.68 -3.92
CA GLN A 123 8.73 10.52 -3.51
C GLN A 123 7.82 9.29 -3.38
N VAL A 124 8.31 8.13 -3.77
CA VAL A 124 7.55 6.88 -3.79
C VAL A 124 8.19 5.86 -2.86
N ILE A 125 7.40 5.38 -1.89
CA ILE A 125 7.75 4.27 -1.01
C ILE A 125 6.93 3.06 -1.47
N GLN A 126 7.59 2.07 -2.06
CA GLN A 126 6.93 0.84 -2.50
C GLN A 126 7.14 -0.28 -1.47
N LEU A 127 6.04 -0.69 -0.85
CA LEU A 127 6.01 -1.76 0.14
C LEU A 127 5.80 -3.11 -0.54
N PHE A 128 6.80 -3.99 -0.43
CA PHE A 128 6.72 -5.39 -0.81
C PHE A 128 6.52 -6.26 0.41
N ARG A 129 5.87 -7.40 0.23
CA ARG A 129 5.66 -8.42 1.27
C ARG A 129 5.84 -9.79 0.63
N ASP A 130 6.19 -10.80 1.42
CA ASP A 130 6.22 -12.19 0.95
C ASP A 130 4.91 -12.51 0.18
N PRO A 131 4.98 -12.89 -1.11
CA PRO A 131 3.81 -13.18 -1.92
C PRO A 131 2.87 -14.22 -1.32
N ARG A 132 3.38 -15.19 -0.55
CA ARG A 132 2.56 -16.19 0.15
C ARG A 132 1.75 -15.55 1.28
N ALA A 133 2.35 -14.62 2.03
CA ALA A 133 1.66 -13.86 3.05
C ALA A 133 0.59 -12.93 2.44
N VAL A 134 0.87 -12.33 1.28
CA VAL A 134 -0.08 -11.53 0.51
C VAL A 134 -1.24 -12.41 0.05
N HIS A 135 -0.95 -13.57 -0.54
CA HIS A 135 -1.96 -14.51 -1.01
C HIS A 135 -2.90 -14.97 0.11
N ASN A 136 -2.35 -15.39 1.25
CA ASN A 136 -3.13 -15.74 2.46
C ASN A 136 -4.04 -14.59 2.89
N SER A 137 -3.53 -13.36 2.92
CA SER A 137 -4.32 -12.18 3.28
C SER A 137 -5.43 -11.90 2.26
N ARG A 138 -5.18 -12.11 0.97
CA ARG A 138 -6.18 -11.90 -0.08
C ARG A 138 -7.27 -12.97 -0.04
N LEU A 139 -6.92 -14.24 0.16
CA LEU A 139 -7.88 -15.35 0.28
C LEU A 139 -8.86 -15.13 1.44
N LYS A 140 -8.35 -14.67 2.57
CA LYS A 140 -9.16 -14.33 3.73
C LYS A 140 -10.15 -13.21 3.47
N SER A 141 -9.80 -12.27 2.61
CA SER A 141 -10.64 -11.15 2.18
C SER A 141 -11.28 -11.38 0.80
N LYS A 142 -11.42 -12.66 0.36
CA LYS A 142 -11.79 -12.98 -1.03
C LYS A 142 -13.08 -12.33 -1.51
N LEU A 143 -14.09 -12.26 -0.65
CA LEU A 143 -15.37 -11.63 -0.98
C LEU A 143 -15.24 -10.13 -1.26
N ALA A 144 -14.35 -9.43 -0.54
CA ALA A 144 -14.10 -8.01 -0.75
C ALA A 144 -13.20 -7.74 -1.97
N LEU A 145 -12.35 -8.70 -2.35
CA LEU A 145 -11.32 -8.52 -3.38
C LEU A 145 -11.65 -9.18 -4.71
N VAL A 146 -12.73 -9.96 -4.82
CA VAL A 146 -13.06 -10.68 -6.06
C VAL A 146 -13.26 -9.74 -7.25
N LYS A 147 -13.96 -8.61 -7.07
CA LYS A 147 -14.18 -7.64 -8.16
C LYS A 147 -12.87 -7.03 -8.66
N GLU A 148 -12.01 -6.63 -7.73
CA GLU A 148 -10.67 -6.11 -8.04
C GLU A 148 -9.82 -7.17 -8.76
N SER A 149 -9.84 -8.41 -8.26
CA SER A 149 -9.08 -9.52 -8.85
C SER A 149 -9.56 -9.85 -10.27
N ILE A 150 -10.86 -9.71 -10.55
CA ILE A 150 -11.40 -9.80 -11.92
C ILE A 150 -10.86 -8.67 -12.80
N GLN A 151 -10.81 -7.41 -12.32
CA GLN A 151 -10.26 -6.29 -13.09
C GLN A 151 -8.78 -6.50 -13.41
N VAL A 152 -8.00 -6.98 -12.44
CA VAL A 152 -6.58 -7.35 -12.65
C VAL A 152 -6.46 -8.43 -13.72
N LEU A 153 -7.24 -9.51 -13.61
CA LEU A 153 -7.21 -10.62 -14.57
C LEU A 153 -7.64 -10.23 -15.99
N ARG A 154 -8.43 -9.18 -16.15
CA ARG A 154 -8.85 -8.65 -17.46
C ARG A 154 -7.71 -7.95 -18.21
N SER A 155 -6.68 -7.49 -17.51
CA SER A 155 -5.49 -6.90 -18.12
C SER A 155 -4.51 -7.93 -18.67
N LYS A 156 -4.80 -9.23 -18.52
CA LYS A 156 -3.99 -10.29 -19.14
C LYS A 156 -4.08 -10.21 -20.66
N LYS A 157 -2.95 -9.94 -21.34
CA LYS A 157 -2.86 -9.83 -22.80
C LYS A 157 -3.32 -11.14 -23.48
N GLN A 158 -4.05 -11.02 -24.59
CA GLN A 158 -4.69 -12.15 -25.29
C GLN A 158 -3.72 -13.21 -25.85
N THR A 159 -2.42 -12.93 -25.93
CA THR A 159 -1.39 -13.85 -26.43
C THR A 159 -1.16 -15.07 -25.51
N ASP A 160 -1.62 -15.03 -24.25
CA ASP A 160 -1.50 -16.14 -23.29
C ASP A 160 -2.73 -17.07 -23.26
N LYS A 161 -3.35 -17.29 -24.43
CA LYS A 161 -4.55 -18.15 -24.57
C LYS A 161 -4.30 -19.61 -24.12
N TYR A 162 -3.06 -20.09 -24.12
CA TYR A 162 -2.70 -21.46 -23.78
C TYR A 162 -2.75 -21.79 -22.27
N LYS A 163 -2.78 -20.79 -21.39
CA LYS A 163 -2.86 -21.01 -19.92
C LYS A 163 -4.30 -21.03 -19.36
N ARG A 164 -5.34 -20.88 -20.19
CA ARG A 164 -6.76 -20.90 -19.75
C ARG A 164 -7.32 -22.29 -19.41
N LEU A 165 -6.51 -23.35 -19.51
CA LEU A 165 -6.94 -24.75 -19.41
C LEU A 165 -7.00 -25.35 -18.00
N LEU A 166 -6.84 -24.56 -16.93
CA LEU A 166 -6.83 -25.07 -15.54
C LEU A 166 -7.87 -24.37 -14.65
N MET A 167 -9.15 -24.37 -15.02
CA MET A 167 -10.22 -23.87 -14.14
C MET A 167 -11.30 -24.93 -13.87
N PRO A 168 -11.36 -25.51 -12.65
CA PRO A 168 -12.41 -26.47 -12.28
C PRO A 168 -13.78 -25.80 -12.14
N SER A 169 -14.82 -26.52 -12.59
CA SER A 169 -16.21 -26.08 -12.72
C SER A 169 -17.03 -26.16 -11.41
N ASN A 170 -16.56 -25.56 -10.30
CA ASN A 170 -17.33 -25.52 -9.04
C ASN A 170 -17.58 -24.09 -8.52
N ARG A 171 -18.86 -23.75 -8.26
CA ARG A 171 -19.32 -22.36 -7.99
C ARG A 171 -18.81 -21.75 -6.68
N VAL A 172 -18.52 -22.56 -5.64
CA VAL A 172 -18.02 -22.07 -4.33
C VAL A 172 -16.54 -21.66 -4.37
N ASN A 173 -15.77 -22.23 -5.30
CA ASN A 173 -14.33 -21.96 -5.47
C ASN A 173 -14.05 -20.79 -6.43
N ARG A 174 -15.08 -20.13 -6.99
CA ARG A 174 -14.86 -19.13 -8.05
C ARG A 174 -14.17 -17.85 -7.56
N ALA A 175 -14.56 -17.34 -6.38
CA ALA A 175 -13.93 -16.15 -5.80
C ALA A 175 -12.48 -16.42 -5.39
N GLU A 176 -12.24 -17.60 -4.82
CA GLU A 176 -10.91 -18.09 -4.50
C GLU A 176 -10.04 -18.19 -5.75
N ASN A 177 -10.52 -18.86 -6.80
CA ASN A 177 -9.84 -18.98 -8.08
C ASN A 177 -9.45 -17.61 -8.67
N TYR A 178 -10.37 -16.63 -8.68
CA TYR A 178 -10.03 -15.28 -9.18
C TYR A 178 -8.96 -14.60 -8.33
N VAL A 179 -9.06 -14.72 -7.00
CA VAL A 179 -8.09 -14.12 -6.07
C VAL A 179 -6.72 -14.79 -6.18
N SER A 180 -6.67 -16.11 -6.33
CA SER A 180 -5.44 -16.88 -6.54
C SER A 180 -4.81 -16.56 -7.89
N SER A 181 -5.58 -16.63 -8.98
CA SER A 181 -5.06 -16.38 -10.33
C SER A 181 -4.56 -14.94 -10.51
N ALA A 182 -5.14 -13.96 -9.80
CA ALA A 182 -4.66 -12.58 -9.85
C ALA A 182 -3.23 -12.43 -9.31
N MET A 183 -2.73 -13.38 -8.50
CA MET A 183 -1.35 -13.34 -8.01
C MET A 183 -0.31 -13.42 -9.13
N GLU A 184 -0.59 -14.12 -10.24
CA GLU A 184 0.30 -14.19 -11.42
C GLU A 184 0.59 -12.76 -11.93
N LEU A 185 -0.45 -12.01 -12.28
CA LEU A 185 -0.29 -10.63 -12.79
C LEU A 185 0.25 -9.66 -11.74
N ILE A 186 -0.13 -9.82 -10.47
CA ILE A 186 0.41 -8.97 -9.39
C ILE A 186 1.93 -9.16 -9.29
N CYS A 187 2.41 -10.40 -9.33
CA CYS A 187 3.84 -10.70 -9.25
C CYS A 187 4.59 -10.30 -10.53
N ASP A 188 3.99 -10.47 -11.71
CA ASP A 188 4.55 -9.97 -12.97
C ASP A 188 4.75 -8.45 -12.92
N ASN A 189 3.74 -7.71 -12.43
CA ASN A 189 3.83 -6.27 -12.27
C ASN A 189 4.88 -5.85 -11.23
N TRP A 190 4.96 -6.54 -10.10
CA TRP A 190 6.02 -6.30 -9.12
C TRP A 190 7.41 -6.54 -9.69
N LEU A 191 7.57 -7.57 -10.51
CA LEU A 191 8.85 -7.83 -11.19
C LEU A 191 9.19 -6.70 -12.17
N ASN A 192 8.22 -6.23 -12.96
CA ASN A 192 8.40 -5.10 -13.86
C ASN A 192 8.80 -3.83 -13.10
N ASP A 193 8.15 -3.52 -11.97
CA ASP A 193 8.50 -2.40 -11.10
C ASP A 193 9.93 -2.51 -10.57
N MET A 194 10.34 -3.70 -10.11
CA MET A 194 11.70 -3.96 -9.65
C MET A 194 12.74 -3.76 -10.76
N ILE A 195 12.43 -4.21 -11.98
CA ILE A 195 13.31 -4.06 -13.15
C ILE A 195 13.41 -2.58 -13.55
N LEU A 196 12.28 -1.87 -13.57
CA LEU A 196 12.24 -0.44 -13.86
C LEU A 196 13.10 0.31 -12.85
N ALA A 197 12.87 0.10 -11.55
CA ALA A 197 13.62 0.76 -10.48
C ALA A 197 15.13 0.46 -10.55
N ALA A 198 15.53 -0.78 -10.83
CA ALA A 198 16.93 -1.17 -10.96
C ALA A 198 17.63 -0.45 -12.12
N ASN A 199 16.94 -0.31 -13.25
CA ASN A 199 17.47 0.31 -14.47
C ASN A 199 17.17 1.82 -14.55
N ALA A 200 16.52 2.40 -13.54
CA ALA A 200 16.08 3.78 -13.58
C ALA A 200 17.27 4.77 -13.53
N PRO A 201 17.13 5.95 -14.17
CA PRO A 201 18.07 7.04 -14.01
C PRO A 201 18.14 7.55 -12.56
N HIS A 202 19.24 8.23 -12.22
CA HIS A 202 19.52 8.68 -10.85
C HIS A 202 18.40 9.52 -10.23
N TRP A 203 17.72 10.36 -11.02
CA TRP A 203 16.63 11.21 -10.54
C TRP A 203 15.37 10.41 -10.11
N ILE A 204 15.13 9.23 -10.68
CA ILE A 204 14.07 8.33 -10.19
C ILE A 204 14.56 7.62 -8.94
N LYS A 205 15.78 7.07 -8.95
CA LYS A 205 16.36 6.33 -7.82
C LYS A 205 16.42 7.16 -6.54
N ARG A 206 16.71 8.46 -6.65
CA ARG A 206 16.69 9.39 -5.50
C ARG A 206 15.29 9.57 -4.89
N ASN A 207 14.24 9.43 -5.69
CA ASN A 207 12.85 9.68 -5.30
C ASN A 207 12.05 8.38 -5.11
N TYR A 208 12.70 7.23 -5.06
CA TYR A 208 12.04 5.93 -4.94
C TYR A 208 12.79 5.02 -3.95
N ILE A 209 12.04 4.35 -3.06
CA ILE A 209 12.60 3.36 -2.14
C ILE A 209 11.72 2.11 -2.07
N GLN A 210 12.38 0.95 -2.00
CA GLN A 210 11.74 -0.34 -1.75
C GLN A 210 11.84 -0.70 -0.26
N VAL A 211 10.69 -1.05 0.31
CA VAL A 211 10.57 -1.46 1.70
C VAL A 211 9.98 -2.86 1.76
N ARG A 212 10.53 -3.71 2.62
CA ARG A 212 9.95 -5.03 2.89
C ARG A 212 9.09 -4.93 4.14
N TYR A 213 7.89 -5.48 4.06
CA TYR A 213 6.96 -5.52 5.18
C TYR A 213 7.54 -6.26 6.37
N GLU A 214 8.31 -7.34 6.13
CA GLU A 214 8.95 -8.09 7.20
C GLU A 214 9.96 -7.23 7.96
N ASP A 215 10.69 -6.34 7.27
CA ASP A 215 11.67 -5.46 7.91
C ASP A 215 10.95 -4.39 8.76
N LEU A 216 9.82 -3.83 8.29
CA LEU A 216 8.97 -2.93 9.10
C LEU A 216 8.42 -3.60 10.37
N VAL A 217 8.17 -4.90 10.32
CA VAL A 217 7.62 -5.67 11.44
C VAL A 217 8.72 -6.04 12.45
N LEU A 218 9.88 -6.46 11.95
CA LEU A 218 10.99 -6.91 12.79
C LEU A 218 11.77 -5.73 13.40
N HIS A 219 11.94 -4.64 12.65
CA HIS A 219 12.75 -3.46 13.01
C HIS A 219 11.95 -2.15 12.83
N PRO A 220 10.81 -1.97 13.53
CA PRO A 220 9.87 -0.87 13.26
C PRO A 220 10.46 0.53 13.49
N VAL A 221 11.30 0.73 14.52
CA VAL A 221 11.89 2.05 14.82
C VAL A 221 12.94 2.41 13.77
N GLU A 222 13.81 1.47 13.44
CA GLU A 222 14.89 1.66 12.48
C GLU A 222 14.34 1.96 11.08
N GLU A 223 13.39 1.16 10.60
CA GLU A 223 12.77 1.40 9.30
C GLU A 223 11.94 2.70 9.30
N LEU A 224 11.32 3.08 10.43
CA LEU A 224 10.65 4.38 10.56
C LEU A 224 11.65 5.53 10.39
N GLN A 225 12.77 5.51 11.12
CA GLN A 225 13.81 6.53 11.03
C GLN A 225 14.38 6.63 9.61
N ARG A 226 14.61 5.49 8.97
CA ARG A 226 15.05 5.41 7.57
C ARG A 226 14.04 6.06 6.61
N LEU A 227 12.75 5.77 6.78
CA LEU A 227 11.69 6.36 5.95
C LEU A 227 11.58 7.88 6.15
N TYR A 228 11.68 8.35 7.39
CA TYR A 228 11.70 9.77 7.70
C TYR A 228 12.91 10.46 7.06
N ARG A 229 14.10 9.87 7.15
CA ARG A 229 15.31 10.38 6.50
C ARG A 229 15.16 10.44 4.98
N PHE A 230 14.63 9.38 4.36
CA PHE A 230 14.34 9.36 2.92
C PHE A 230 13.39 10.50 2.52
N SER A 231 12.40 10.80 3.36
CA SER A 231 11.44 11.87 3.11
C SER A 231 11.90 13.27 3.55
N ASN A 232 13.16 13.44 3.96
CA ASN A 232 13.68 14.69 4.55
C ASN A 232 12.83 15.21 5.71
N LEU A 233 12.27 14.29 6.50
CA LEU A 233 11.48 14.59 7.70
C LEU A 233 12.24 14.19 8.96
N THR A 234 11.90 14.84 10.07
CA THR A 234 12.48 14.54 11.38
C THR A 234 11.61 13.52 12.11
N SER A 235 12.20 12.39 12.51
CA SER A 235 11.55 11.45 13.42
C SER A 235 11.61 12.00 14.84
N PHE A 236 10.56 11.74 15.63
CA PHE A 236 10.47 12.15 17.02
C PHE A 236 10.23 10.93 17.92
N PRO A 237 10.74 10.90 19.17
CA PRO A 237 10.54 9.76 20.06
C PRO A 237 9.07 9.38 20.29
N THR A 238 8.16 10.36 20.21
CA THR A 238 6.71 10.16 20.32
C THR A 238 6.13 9.39 19.14
N ILE A 239 6.58 9.64 17.90
CA ILE A 239 6.12 8.89 16.73
C ILE A 239 6.72 7.49 16.69
N GLU A 240 7.97 7.32 17.12
CA GLU A 240 8.63 6.02 17.24
C GLU A 240 7.91 5.12 18.24
N ARG A 241 7.60 5.66 19.43
CA ARG A 241 6.81 4.96 20.44
C ARG A 241 5.40 4.61 19.94
N PHE A 242 4.76 5.52 19.20
CA PHE A 242 3.47 5.26 18.59
C PHE A 242 3.53 4.09 17.59
N ALA A 243 4.52 4.09 16.70
CA ALA A 243 4.73 3.01 15.74
C ALA A 243 4.98 1.67 16.43
N LEU A 244 5.86 1.63 17.45
CA LEU A 244 6.12 0.46 18.27
C LEU A 244 4.84 -0.08 18.94
N ASN A 245 4.07 0.80 19.58
CA ASN A 245 2.84 0.42 20.27
C ASN A 245 1.78 -0.11 19.30
N MET A 246 1.76 0.35 18.05
CA MET A 246 0.83 -0.15 17.03
C MET A 246 1.21 -1.54 16.50
N THR A 247 2.49 -1.92 16.56
CA THR A 247 3.00 -3.22 16.05
C THR A 247 3.20 -4.29 17.13
N HIS A 248 3.14 -3.90 18.41
CA HIS A 248 3.26 -4.80 19.59
C HIS A 248 1.94 -4.92 20.38
N GLY A 249 0.82 -4.83 19.66
CA GLY A 249 -0.51 -5.02 20.27
C GLY A 249 -0.78 -6.46 20.70
N LYS A 250 -1.91 -6.69 21.36
CA LYS A 250 -2.32 -8.03 21.78
C LYS A 250 -3.03 -8.75 20.63
N GLY A 251 -2.38 -9.80 20.12
CA GLY A 251 -2.94 -10.78 19.20
C GLY A 251 -3.22 -10.27 17.78
N TYR A 252 -3.45 -11.21 16.88
CA TYR A 252 -3.91 -10.94 15.52
C TYR A 252 -5.41 -11.25 15.38
N SER A 253 -6.27 -10.23 15.43
CA SER A 253 -7.69 -10.44 15.11
C SER A 253 -7.87 -10.70 13.62
N SER A 254 -8.31 -11.92 13.31
CA SER A 254 -8.47 -12.35 11.94
C SER A 254 -9.79 -11.85 11.32
N GLU A 255 -10.80 -11.59 12.14
CA GLU A 255 -12.18 -11.31 11.74
C GLU A 255 -12.37 -9.95 11.05
N LYS A 256 -11.50 -8.97 11.35
CA LYS A 256 -11.58 -7.61 10.81
C LYS A 256 -10.28 -7.24 10.09
N PRO A 257 -10.03 -7.75 8.86
CA PRO A 257 -8.75 -7.59 8.17
C PRO A 257 -8.42 -6.15 7.77
N PHE A 258 -9.43 -5.29 7.62
CA PHE A 258 -9.25 -3.88 7.24
C PHE A 258 -9.31 -2.90 8.42
N LEU A 259 -9.57 -3.39 9.64
CA LEU A 259 -9.62 -2.54 10.82
C LEU A 259 -8.20 -2.15 11.24
N ILE A 260 -7.94 -0.85 11.30
CA ILE A 260 -6.67 -0.31 11.82
C ILE A 260 -6.73 -0.38 13.35
N SER A 261 -5.87 -1.18 13.96
CA SER A 261 -5.74 -1.30 15.41
C SER A 261 -4.31 -1.70 15.75
N SER A 262 -3.90 -1.48 17.00
CA SER A 262 -2.68 -2.09 17.53
C SER A 262 -2.83 -3.62 17.50
N ARG A 263 -1.84 -4.32 16.95
CA ARG A 263 -1.84 -5.80 16.77
C ARG A 263 -0.42 -6.34 16.89
N ASP A 264 -0.29 -7.62 17.18
CA ASP A 264 1.00 -8.30 17.02
C ASP A 264 1.30 -8.48 15.54
N ALA A 265 2.21 -7.66 15.02
CA ALA A 265 2.57 -7.70 13.62
C ALA A 265 3.45 -8.91 13.26
N LYS A 266 4.15 -9.53 14.23
CA LYS A 266 5.01 -10.69 14.01
C LYS A 266 4.20 -11.95 13.72
N GLU A 267 3.04 -12.10 14.35
CA GLU A 267 2.11 -13.20 14.02
C GLU A 267 1.68 -13.12 12.53
N ALA A 268 1.50 -11.91 12.01
CA ALA A 268 1.02 -11.69 10.64
C ALA A 268 2.01 -12.10 9.55
N ILE A 269 3.34 -12.03 9.80
CA ILE A 269 4.35 -12.42 8.79
C ILE A 269 4.47 -13.94 8.61
N PHE A 270 4.16 -14.73 9.64
CA PHE A 270 4.28 -16.20 9.59
C PHE A 270 2.94 -16.93 9.40
N ALA A 271 1.82 -16.23 9.58
CA ALA A 271 0.48 -16.82 9.52
C ALA A 271 0.10 -17.56 8.22
N TRP A 272 0.84 -17.39 7.12
CA TRP A 272 0.58 -18.15 5.89
C TRP A 272 1.05 -19.60 5.98
N ARG A 273 2.06 -19.89 6.82
CA ARG A 273 2.63 -21.24 6.98
C ARG A 273 1.62 -22.24 7.54
N GLU A 274 0.71 -21.76 8.40
CA GLU A 274 -0.32 -22.59 9.04
C GLU A 274 -1.66 -22.55 8.30
N ARG A 275 -1.88 -21.56 7.43
CA ARG A 275 -3.20 -21.29 6.84
C ARG A 275 -3.31 -21.65 5.36
N LEU A 276 -2.19 -21.70 4.64
CA LEU A 276 -2.17 -22.14 3.26
C LEU A 276 -1.84 -23.62 3.18
N ASN A 277 -2.50 -24.33 2.28
CA ASN A 277 -2.12 -25.70 1.95
C ASN A 277 -0.94 -25.74 0.96
N VAL A 278 -0.35 -26.92 0.77
CA VAL A 278 0.84 -27.11 -0.08
C VAL A 278 0.57 -26.71 -1.53
N GLU A 279 -0.62 -26.99 -2.06
CA GLU A 279 -1.00 -26.62 -3.44
C GLU A 279 -1.02 -25.10 -3.61
N GLN A 280 -1.65 -24.37 -2.69
CA GLN A 280 -1.71 -22.90 -2.69
C GLN A 280 -0.32 -22.28 -2.57
N ILE A 281 0.53 -22.84 -1.70
CA ILE A 281 1.93 -22.39 -1.56
C ILE A 281 2.69 -22.59 -2.87
N THR A 282 2.61 -23.80 -3.44
CA THR A 282 3.30 -24.18 -4.67
C THR A 282 2.86 -23.31 -5.84
N GLN A 283 1.56 -23.02 -5.94
CA GLN A 283 1.01 -22.15 -6.97
C GLN A 283 1.58 -20.73 -6.86
N VAL A 284 1.61 -20.14 -5.67
CA VAL A 284 2.19 -18.80 -5.46
C VAL A 284 3.68 -18.80 -5.76
N GLU A 285 4.41 -19.82 -5.33
CA GLU A 285 5.85 -19.94 -5.59
C GLU A 285 6.14 -20.07 -7.09
N ALA A 286 5.30 -20.80 -7.83
CA ALA A 286 5.40 -20.87 -9.29
C ALA A 286 5.18 -19.50 -9.96
N TYR A 287 4.16 -18.76 -9.53
CA TYR A 287 3.86 -17.43 -10.08
C TYR A 287 4.87 -16.36 -9.70
N CYS A 288 5.43 -16.43 -8.49
CA CYS A 288 6.17 -15.33 -7.89
C CYS A 288 7.64 -15.65 -7.60
N SER A 289 8.18 -16.77 -8.12
CA SER A 289 9.54 -17.26 -7.85
C SER A 289 10.62 -16.17 -8.01
N GLU A 290 10.62 -15.46 -9.13
CA GLU A 290 11.61 -14.42 -9.43
C GLU A 290 11.48 -13.20 -8.50
N VAL A 291 10.24 -12.80 -8.18
CA VAL A 291 9.97 -11.75 -7.19
C VAL A 291 10.50 -12.17 -5.82
N MET A 292 10.20 -13.38 -5.38
CA MET A 292 10.66 -13.92 -4.09
C MET A 292 12.18 -13.97 -4.02
N ARG A 293 12.85 -14.38 -5.09
CA ARG A 293 14.32 -14.39 -5.19
C ARG A 293 14.91 -12.98 -5.04
N ARG A 294 14.30 -11.97 -5.66
CA ARG A 294 14.72 -10.57 -5.53
C ARG A 294 14.48 -10.02 -4.13
N LEU A 295 13.33 -10.30 -3.53
CA LEU A 295 13.04 -9.92 -2.14
C LEU A 295 14.01 -10.58 -1.15
N GLY A 296 14.39 -11.84 -1.38
CA GLY A 296 15.42 -12.54 -0.62
C GLY A 296 16.82 -11.92 -0.78
N SER A 297 17.18 -11.51 -2.01
CA SER A 297 18.46 -10.85 -2.28
C SER A 297 18.56 -9.47 -1.60
N LEU A 298 17.44 -8.74 -1.49
CA LEU A 298 17.37 -7.47 -0.74
C LEU A 298 17.69 -7.67 0.74
N ARG A 299 17.27 -8.79 1.34
CA ARG A 299 17.60 -9.13 2.73
C ARG A 299 19.12 -9.30 2.91
N HIS A 300 19.77 -10.03 2.00
CA HIS A 300 21.20 -10.31 2.10
C HIS A 300 22.06 -9.06 1.90
N ARG A 301 21.67 -8.15 1.00
CA ARG A 301 22.34 -6.85 0.83
C ARG A 301 22.28 -5.97 2.09
N ARG A 302 21.19 -6.03 2.85
CA ARG A 302 21.07 -5.29 4.13
C ARG A 302 21.93 -5.92 5.22
N GLY A 303 21.87 -7.25 5.38
CA GLY A 303 22.74 -7.96 6.34
C GLY A 303 24.23 -7.75 6.05
N GLY A 304 24.63 -7.72 4.77
CA GLY A 304 26.00 -7.40 4.38
C GLY A 304 26.40 -5.92 4.59
N GLN A 305 25.45 -4.97 4.52
CA GLN A 305 25.72 -3.58 4.88
C GLN A 305 25.90 -3.42 6.39
N GLU A 306 25.09 -4.09 7.21
CA GLU A 306 25.27 -4.12 8.68
C GLU A 306 26.61 -4.75 9.08
N GLU A 307 27.00 -5.88 8.47
CA GLU A 307 28.31 -6.51 8.71
C GLU A 307 29.49 -5.61 8.29
N ILE A 308 29.39 -4.89 7.17
CA ILE A 308 30.43 -3.92 6.75
C ILE A 308 30.50 -2.73 7.70
N THR A 309 29.35 -2.24 8.20
CA THR A 309 29.31 -1.08 9.11
C THR A 309 29.89 -1.45 10.48
N MET A 310 29.62 -2.66 10.99
CA MET A 310 30.25 -3.18 12.21
C MET A 310 31.75 -3.44 12.03
N ALA A 311 32.18 -3.95 10.87
CA ALA A 311 33.60 -4.19 10.57
C ALA A 311 34.40 -2.87 10.45
N THR A 312 33.78 -1.77 10.04
CA THR A 312 34.42 -0.44 10.04
C THR A 312 34.50 0.18 11.43
N GLU A 313 33.55 -0.10 12.32
CA GLU A 313 33.60 0.37 13.72
C GLU A 313 34.62 -0.41 14.58
N GLU A 314 34.84 -1.70 14.30
CA GLU A 314 35.90 -2.51 14.95
C GLU A 314 37.32 -2.17 14.47
N GLN A 315 37.49 -1.42 13.39
CA GLN A 315 38.79 -0.93 12.92
C GLN A 315 39.14 0.48 13.42
N GLU A 316 38.21 1.16 14.10
CA GLU A 316 38.40 2.49 14.70
C GLU A 316 38.42 2.47 16.25
N HIS A 317 38.69 1.32 16.88
CA HIS A 317 38.93 1.21 18.34
C HIS A 317 40.27 0.55 18.68
#